data_AF-A0A2V4TIR2-F1
#
_entry.id   AF-A0A2V4TIR2-F1
#
_cell.length_a   1.000
_cell.length_b   1.000
_cell.length_c   1.000
_cell.angle_alpha   90.00
_cell.angle_beta   90.00
_cell.angle_gamma   90.00
#
_symmetry.space_group_name_H-M   'P 1'
#
loop_
_entity.id
_entity.type
_entity.pdbx_description
1 polymer ?
#
loop_
_entity_poly.entity_id
_entity_poly.type
_entity_poly.pdbx_seq_one_letter_code
_entity_poly.pdbx_strand_id
1 'polypeptide(L)' 'MQVHQSRPTAKANEATEVAGASDSAQSRRDGNDYLRKILTARVYDAARETELERAPNLSARLRNAVFLKRED' A
#
# COMPACT_ATOMS: atom_id res chain seq x y z
N MET A 1 62.07 -11.39 -30.87
CA MET A 1 61.18 -11.28 -29.70
C MET A 1 59.81 -10.92 -30.20
N GLN A 2 58.93 -11.92 -30.29
CA GLN A 2 57.60 -11.81 -30.88
C GLN A 2 56.64 -11.10 -29.92
N VAL A 3 55.96 -10.11 -30.48
CA VAL A 3 54.78 -9.40 -29.97
C VAL A 3 53.69 -10.37 -29.53
N HIS A 4 53.24 -10.30 -28.28
CA HIS A 4 51.91 -10.77 -27.88
C HIS A 4 51.39 -9.90 -26.74
N GLN A 5 50.06 -9.83 -26.68
CA GLN A 5 49.20 -9.18 -25.67
C GLN A 5 48.87 -7.71 -25.96
N SER A 6 47.73 -7.46 -26.62
CA SER A 6 46.51 -7.09 -25.87
C SER A 6 45.33 -6.73 -26.78
N ARG A 7 44.15 -7.20 -26.35
CA ARG A 7 42.76 -6.88 -26.74
C ARG A 7 42.13 -7.68 -27.90
N PRO A 8 41.37 -8.74 -27.58
CA PRO A 8 40.23 -9.12 -28.39
C PRO A 8 39.05 -8.19 -28.05
N THR A 9 38.56 -7.46 -29.05
CA THR A 9 37.22 -6.86 -29.05
C THR A 9 36.21 -7.95 -29.39
N ALA A 10 35.38 -8.34 -28.45
CA ALA A 10 34.18 -9.14 -28.72
C ALA A 10 33.03 -8.60 -27.89
N LYS A 11 31.97 -8.19 -28.60
CA LYS A 11 30.68 -7.82 -28.05
C LYS A 11 30.14 -8.98 -27.20
N ALA A 12 29.74 -8.69 -25.97
CA ALA A 12 28.80 -9.50 -25.21
C ALA A 12 27.68 -8.57 -24.74
N ASN A 13 26.62 -8.51 -25.54
CA ASN A 13 25.28 -8.26 -25.03
C ASN A 13 24.94 -9.47 -24.15
N GLU A 14 25.10 -9.33 -22.84
CA GLU A 14 24.36 -10.15 -21.89
C GLU A 14 23.43 -9.21 -21.13
N ALA A 15 22.26 -9.05 -21.74
CA ALA A 15 21.06 -8.71 -21.02
C ALA A 15 20.90 -9.69 -19.85
N THR A 16 21.24 -9.24 -18.66
CA THR A 16 20.68 -9.82 -17.44
C THR A 16 19.94 -8.68 -16.75
N GLU A 17 18.69 -8.52 -17.18
CA GLU A 17 17.67 -7.82 -16.42
C GLU A 17 17.58 -8.49 -15.05
N VAL A 18 18.23 -7.92 -14.04
CA VAL A 18 17.90 -8.19 -12.64
C VAL A 18 16.60 -7.46 -12.30
N ALA A 19 15.53 -7.89 -12.97
CA ALA A 19 14.17 -7.71 -12.51
C ALA A 19 13.92 -8.73 -11.39
N GLY A 20 13.50 -8.28 -10.20
CA GLY A 20 12.91 -9.19 -9.23
C GLY A 20 13.30 -9.05 -7.75
N ALA A 21 13.66 -7.85 -7.26
CA ALA A 21 13.81 -7.65 -5.81
C ALA A 21 13.17 -6.37 -5.26
N SER A 22 12.25 -5.75 -6.01
CA SER A 22 11.63 -4.47 -5.63
C SER A 22 10.14 -4.58 -5.25
N ASP A 23 9.52 -5.74 -5.36
CA ASP A 23 8.06 -5.84 -5.36
C ASP A 23 7.42 -5.90 -3.96
N SER A 24 8.18 -6.27 -2.92
CA SER A 24 7.64 -6.38 -1.55
C SER A 24 7.74 -5.08 -0.72
N ALA A 25 8.50 -4.09 -1.20
CA ALA A 25 8.69 -2.80 -0.50
C ALA A 25 7.79 -1.67 -1.03
N GLN A 26 7.21 -1.83 -2.23
CA GLN A 26 6.30 -0.87 -2.84
C GLN A 26 4.97 -0.78 -2.05
N SER A 27 4.40 -1.91 -1.64
CA SER A 27 3.10 -1.99 -0.94
C SER A 27 3.04 -1.22 0.39
N ARG A 28 4.17 -0.99 1.07
CA ARG A 28 4.21 -0.21 2.33
C ARG A 28 4.27 1.31 2.11
N ARG A 29 4.58 1.79 0.90
CA ARG A 29 4.61 3.23 0.60
C ARG A 29 3.20 3.78 0.36
N ASP A 30 2.28 2.95 -0.13
CA ASP A 30 0.91 3.38 -0.45
C ASP A 30 0.05 3.67 0.79
N GLY A 31 0.28 2.93 1.89
CA GLY A 31 -0.48 3.10 3.13
C GLY A 31 -0.32 4.49 3.77
N ASN A 32 0.88 5.09 3.65
CA ASN A 32 1.13 6.42 4.20
C ASN A 32 0.44 7.51 3.37
N ASP A 33 0.46 7.36 2.04
CA ASP A 33 -0.18 8.30 1.13
C ASP A 33 -1.71 8.29 1.27
N TYR A 34 -2.32 7.10 1.41
CA TYR A 34 -3.76 7.00 1.69
C TYR A 34 -4.13 7.55 3.06
N LEU A 35 -3.35 7.26 4.10
CA LEU A 35 -3.58 7.84 5.43
C LEU A 35 -3.53 9.37 5.38
N ARG A 36 -2.54 9.95 4.70
CA ARG A 36 -2.44 11.39 4.50
C ARG A 36 -3.69 11.93 3.81
N LYS A 37 -4.15 11.29 2.73
CA LYS A 37 -5.37 11.69 2.01
C LYS A 37 -6.62 11.62 2.88
N ILE A 38 -6.78 10.58 3.71
CA ILE A 38 -7.93 10.43 4.62
C ILE A 38 -7.94 11.58 5.64
N LEU A 39 -6.80 11.88 6.25
CA LEU A 39 -6.70 12.90 7.31
C LEU A 39 -6.83 14.34 6.81
N THR A 40 -6.49 14.61 5.54
CA THR A 40 -6.55 15.96 4.97
C THR A 40 -7.78 16.21 4.08
N ALA A 41 -8.64 15.22 3.88
CA ALA A 41 -9.83 15.37 3.06
C ALA A 41 -10.83 16.35 3.71
N ARG A 42 -11.39 17.26 2.90
CA ARG A 42 -12.40 18.23 3.33
C ARG A 42 -13.81 17.65 3.28
N VAL A 43 -14.02 16.51 3.95
CA VAL A 43 -15.32 15.81 3.94
C VAL A 43 -16.39 16.57 4.72
N TYR A 44 -15.99 17.35 5.74
CA TYR A 44 -16.91 18.07 6.61
C TYR A 44 -17.53 19.32 5.98
N ASP A 45 -17.09 19.71 4.79
CA ASP A 45 -17.74 20.77 4.02
C ASP A 45 -19.16 20.35 3.58
N ALA A 46 -19.41 19.04 3.46
CA ALA A 46 -20.70 18.47 3.02
C ALA A 46 -21.25 17.39 3.95
N ALA A 47 -20.41 16.72 4.73
CA ALA A 47 -20.80 15.65 5.64
C ALA A 47 -20.63 16.07 7.11
N ARG A 48 -21.27 15.32 8.01
CA ARG A 48 -21.09 15.45 9.46
C ARG A 48 -20.58 14.13 10.04
N GLU A 49 -19.94 14.20 11.20
CA GLU A 49 -19.73 12.98 11.97
C GLU A 49 -21.07 12.44 12.45
N THR A 50 -21.35 11.19 12.11
CA THR A 50 -22.60 10.50 12.46
C THR A 50 -22.44 9.69 13.75
N GLU A 51 -23.56 9.31 14.35
CA GLU A 51 -23.56 8.62 15.64
C GLU A 51 -23.04 7.17 15.51
N LEU A 52 -22.36 6.71 16.56
CA LEU A 52 -22.02 5.30 16.76
C LEU A 52 -22.94 4.72 17.84
N GLU A 53 -24.00 4.06 17.39
CA GLU A 53 -25.08 3.59 18.26
C GLU A 53 -24.83 2.15 18.71
N ARG A 54 -25.04 1.85 20.00
CA ARG A 54 -24.96 0.47 20.49
C ARG A 54 -26.22 -0.30 20.07
N ALA A 55 -26.06 -1.51 19.52
CA ALA A 55 -27.18 -2.38 19.16
C ALA A 55 -27.41 -3.45 20.23
N PRO A 56 -28.26 -3.22 21.26
CA PRO A 56 -28.37 -4.10 22.43
C PRO A 56 -28.89 -5.50 22.08
N ASN A 57 -29.91 -5.61 21.23
CA ASN A 57 -30.50 -6.90 20.85
C ASN A 57 -29.51 -7.76 20.05
N LEU A 58 -28.82 -7.16 19.08
CA LEU A 58 -27.82 -7.86 18.28
C LEU A 58 -26.60 -8.23 19.12
N SER A 59 -26.18 -7.34 20.00
CA SER A 59 -25.08 -7.59 20.95
C SER A 59 -25.39 -8.78 21.85
N ALA A 60 -26.60 -8.83 22.43
CA ALA A 60 -27.03 -9.95 23.26
C ALA A 60 -27.09 -11.25 22.47
N ARG A 61 -27.64 -11.22 21.26
CA ARG A 61 -27.77 -12.39 20.39
C ARG A 61 -26.41 -12.98 19.99
N LEU A 62 -25.44 -12.13 19.66
CA LEU A 62 -24.10 -12.56 19.22
C LEU A 62 -23.11 -12.74 20.37
N ARG A 63 -23.50 -12.36 21.61
CA ARG A 63 -22.61 -12.31 22.78
C ARG A 63 -21.34 -11.51 22.50
N ASN A 64 -21.48 -10.39 21.80
CA ASN A 64 -20.40 -9.45 21.50
C ASN A 64 -20.91 -8.00 21.60
N ALA A 65 -20.03 -7.02 21.81
CA ALA A 65 -20.41 -5.62 21.72
C ALA A 65 -20.53 -5.22 20.24
N VAL A 66 -21.76 -4.98 19.79
CA VAL A 66 -22.05 -4.57 18.42
C VAL A 66 -22.53 -3.13 18.39
N PHE A 67 -21.92 -2.35 17.51
CA PHE A 67 -22.22 -0.95 17.28
C PHE A 67 -22.57 -0.71 15.81
N LEU A 68 -23.44 0.26 15.55
CA LEU A 68 -23.88 0.66 14.23
C LEU A 68 -23.42 2.09 13.98
N LYS A 69 -22.74 2.33 12.87
CA LYS A 69 -22.40 3.68 12.41
C LYS A 69 -23.54 4.19 11.54
N ARG A 70 -24.14 5.31 11.94
CA ARG A 70 -25.38 5.87 11.34
C ARG A 70 -25.08 6.77 10.13
N GLU A 71 -24.58 6.20 9.03
CA GLU A 71 -24.27 6.94 7.79
C GLU A 71 -25.50 7.27 6.93
N ASP A 72 -26.72 7.07 7.46
CA ASP A 72 -27.99 7.42 6.83
C ASP A 72 -28.25 8.94 6.72
#